data_AF-A0A1E3PUP7-F1
#
_entry.id   AF-A0A1E3PUP7-F1
#
_cell.length_a   1.000
_cell.length_b   1.000
_cell.length_c   1.000
_cell.angle_alpha   90.00
_cell.angle_beta   90.00
_cell.angle_gamma   90.00
#
_symmetry.space_group_name_H-M   'P 1'
#
loop_
_entity.id
_entity.type
_entity.pdbx_description
1 polymer ?
#
loop_
_entity_poly.entity_id
_entity_poly.type
_entity_poly.pdbx_seq_one_letter_code
_entity_poly.pdbx_strand_id
1 'polypeptide(L)'
;MAAISERLKLSQSGWNGDDMPDVYSERAKMLLLPHLALRSVDTLFTLLLIAYLEFACDRDSGLWSWSGLAIRMSYDLGLHKCSDGIGDEEQIAQRAKGVLAVVCLDRFTSCGTGRGATIPMEHMEHEIRSHICAV
;
A
#
# COMPACT_ATOMS: atom_id res chain seq x y z
N MET A 1 -16.66 -16.65 3.59
CA MET A 1 -16.96 -15.48 4.42
C MET A 1 -17.07 -15.77 5.93
N ALA A 2 -17.48 -16.97 6.37
CA ALA A 2 -17.57 -17.31 7.80
C ALA A 2 -16.22 -17.25 8.56
N ALA A 3 -15.12 -17.73 7.97
CA ALA A 3 -13.80 -17.74 8.62
C ALA A 3 -13.19 -16.35 8.87
N ILE A 4 -13.60 -15.33 8.10
CA ILE A 4 -13.15 -13.95 8.28
C ILE A 4 -13.88 -13.30 9.46
N SER A 5 -15.18 -13.57 9.59
CA SER A 5 -16.01 -13.09 10.71
C SER A 5 -15.54 -13.64 12.06
N GLU A 6 -15.04 -14.87 12.09
CA GLU A 6 -14.55 -15.51 13.31
C GLU A 6 -13.22 -14.89 13.80
N ARG A 7 -12.31 -14.52 12.89
CA ARG A 7 -11.09 -13.76 13.22
C ARG A 7 -11.37 -12.36 13.78
N LEU A 8 -12.45 -11.73 13.32
CA LEU A 8 -12.90 -10.43 13.81
C LEU A 8 -13.44 -10.46 15.26
N LYS A 9 -13.80 -11.64 15.79
CA LYS A 9 -14.41 -11.80 17.13
C LYS A 9 -13.40 -11.90 18.28
N LEU A 10 -12.09 -11.96 18.01
CA LEU A 10 -11.09 -11.95 19.07
C LEU A 10 -10.94 -10.52 19.63
N SER A 11 -11.28 -10.37 20.91
CA SER A 11 -11.25 -9.15 21.75
C SER A 11 -12.51 -8.27 21.71
N GLN A 12 -13.50 -8.62 22.53
CA GLN A 12 -14.57 -7.74 23.02
C GLN A 12 -14.52 -7.55 24.56
N SER A 13 -13.39 -7.81 25.20
CA SER A 13 -13.24 -7.59 26.64
C SER A 13 -12.73 -6.17 26.92
N GLY A 14 -13.63 -5.27 27.34
CA GLY A 14 -13.31 -4.00 28.02
C GLY A 14 -12.51 -2.99 27.19
N TRP A 15 -13.14 -2.32 26.23
CA TRP A 15 -12.48 -1.29 25.44
C TRP A 15 -12.59 0.07 26.14
N ASN A 16 -11.46 0.70 26.44
CA ASN A 16 -11.43 2.13 26.72
C ASN A 16 -11.46 2.88 25.38
N GLY A 17 -12.08 4.07 25.34
CA GLY A 17 -12.20 4.86 24.10
C GLY A 17 -10.86 5.19 23.44
N ASP A 18 -9.78 5.24 24.23
CA ASP A 18 -8.44 5.59 23.78
C ASP A 18 -7.74 4.47 22.98
N ASP A 19 -8.14 3.20 23.14
CA ASP A 19 -7.51 2.05 22.45
C ASP A 19 -8.13 1.77 21.07
N MET A 20 -9.20 2.48 20.71
CA MET A 20 -9.91 2.32 19.44
C MET A 20 -9.02 2.31 18.18
N PRO A 21 -8.08 3.26 17.97
CA PRO A 21 -7.28 3.30 16.74
C PRO A 21 -6.41 2.06 16.57
N ASP A 22 -5.81 1.56 17.65
CA ASP A 22 -4.99 0.35 17.61
C ASP A 22 -5.83 -0.86 17.24
N VAL A 23 -7.04 -1.00 17.80
CA VAL A 23 -7.92 -2.13 17.46
C VAL A 23 -8.36 -2.10 15.99
N TYR A 24 -8.68 -0.93 15.44
CA TYR A 24 -9.01 -0.82 14.02
C TYR A 24 -7.81 -1.12 13.13
N SER A 25 -6.61 -0.68 13.53
CA SER A 25 -5.37 -0.97 12.79
C SER A 25 -5.09 -2.48 12.71
N GLU A 26 -5.23 -3.19 13.83
CA GLU A 26 -5.00 -4.63 13.90
C GLU A 26 -6.05 -5.40 13.09
N ARG A 27 -7.31 -4.98 13.16
CA ARG A 27 -8.39 -5.57 12.35
C ARG A 27 -8.16 -5.36 10.86
N ALA A 28 -7.73 -4.17 10.45
CA ALA A 28 -7.41 -3.88 9.05
C ALA A 28 -6.28 -4.80 8.54
N LYS A 29 -5.21 -4.97 9.32
CA LYS A 29 -4.11 -5.89 8.99
C LYS A 29 -4.60 -7.34 8.88
N MET A 30 -5.41 -7.82 9.82
CA MET A 30 -5.96 -9.19 9.81
C MET A 30 -6.85 -9.45 8.59
N LEU A 31 -7.63 -8.46 8.17
CA LEU A 31 -8.45 -8.54 6.96
C LEU A 31 -7.61 -8.51 5.70
N LEU A 32 -6.51 -7.76 5.69
CA LEU A 32 -5.63 -7.65 4.53
C LEU A 32 -4.84 -8.94 4.24
N LEU A 33 -4.35 -9.63 5.27
CA LEU A 33 -3.51 -10.83 5.13
C LEU A 33 -4.05 -11.88 4.12
N PRO A 34 -5.32 -12.31 4.17
CA PRO A 34 -5.85 -13.26 3.18
C PRO A 34 -5.96 -12.68 1.76
N HIS A 35 -6.02 -11.35 1.61
CA HIS A 35 -6.07 -10.68 0.31
C HIS A 35 -4.69 -10.49 -0.33
N LEU A 36 -3.59 -10.74 0.37
CA LEU A 36 -2.23 -10.64 -0.19
C LEU A 36 -1.96 -11.63 -1.33
N ALA A 37 -2.69 -12.74 -1.39
CA ALA A 37 -2.60 -13.70 -2.49
C ALA A 37 -3.32 -13.18 -3.76
N LEU A 38 -4.22 -12.21 -3.61
CA LEU A 38 -4.99 -11.63 -4.72
C LEU A 38 -4.26 -10.38 -5.21
N ARG A 39 -3.97 -10.35 -6.52
CA ARG A 39 -3.41 -9.17 -7.17
C ARG A 39 -4.54 -8.16 -7.44
N SER A 40 -4.70 -7.19 -6.55
CA SER A 40 -5.66 -6.08 -6.71
C SER A 40 -5.04 -4.73 -6.36
N VAL A 41 -5.48 -3.69 -7.06
CA VAL A 41 -5.13 -2.29 -6.76
C VAL A 41 -5.67 -1.87 -5.39
N ASP A 42 -6.78 -2.44 -4.93
CA ASP A 42 -7.33 -2.17 -3.60
C ASP A 42 -6.43 -2.70 -2.49
N THR A 43 -5.87 -3.91 -2.69
CA THR A 43 -4.87 -4.49 -1.78
C THR A 43 -3.65 -3.59 -1.69
N LEU A 44 -3.21 -3.04 -2.83
CA LEU A 44 -2.10 -2.07 -2.88
C LEU A 44 -2.40 -0.80 -2.08
N PHE A 45 -3.56 -0.18 -2.27
CA PHE A 45 -3.94 1.02 -1.51
C PHE A 45 -4.06 0.73 -0.01
N THR A 46 -4.60 -0.43 0.36
CA THR A 46 -4.69 -0.84 1.76
C THR A 46 -3.30 -1.01 2.38
N LEU A 47 -2.36 -1.63 1.67
CA LEU A 47 -0.97 -1.74 2.10
C LEU A 47 -0.32 -0.37 2.32
N LEU A 48 -0.53 0.58 1.41
CA LEU A 48 -0.03 1.94 1.52
C LEU A 48 -0.60 2.66 2.76
N LEU A 49 -1.92 2.55 2.97
CA LEU A 49 -2.57 3.16 4.13
C LEU A 49 -2.06 2.58 5.46
N ILE A 50 -1.87 1.26 5.53
CA ILE A 50 -1.30 0.62 6.73
C ILE A 50 0.15 1.07 6.95
N ALA A 51 0.95 1.21 5.88
CA ALA A 51 2.32 1.71 6.00
C ALA A 51 2.37 3.13 6.59
N TYR A 52 1.52 4.04 6.12
CA TYR A 52 1.41 5.39 6.68
C TYR A 52 0.84 5.39 8.11
N LEU A 53 -0.08 4.48 8.43
CA LEU A 53 -0.61 4.34 9.78
C LEU A 53 0.47 3.91 10.77
N GLU A 54 1.29 2.93 10.41
CA GLU A 54 2.42 2.50 11.24
C GLU A 54 3.42 3.63 11.46
N PHE A 55 3.69 4.44 10.42
CA PHE A 55 4.51 5.64 10.56
C PHE A 55 3.90 6.67 11.52
N ALA A 56 2.60 6.91 11.43
CA ALA A 56 1.90 7.85 12.33
C ALA A 56 1.91 7.38 13.80
N CYS A 57 2.03 6.07 14.03
CA CYS A 57 2.16 5.46 15.36
C CYS A 57 3.62 5.31 15.82
N ASP A 58 4.59 5.94 15.16
CA ASP A 58 6.03 5.87 15.47
C ASP A 58 6.60 4.44 15.36
N ARG A 59 6.01 3.62 14.48
CA ARG A 59 6.42 2.23 14.22
C ARG A 59 7.17 2.14 12.88
N ASP A 60 8.39 2.67 12.85
CA ASP A 60 9.24 2.72 11.65
C ASP A 60 9.49 1.37 10.99
N SER A 61 9.65 0.31 11.80
CA SER A 61 9.81 -1.06 11.31
C SER A 61 8.55 -1.58 10.60
N GLY A 62 7.37 -1.13 11.06
CA GLY A 62 6.09 -1.37 10.41
C GLY A 62 6.02 -0.66 9.06
N LEU A 63 6.31 0.64 9.02
CA LEU A 63 6.38 1.42 7.78
C LEU A 63 7.26 0.71 6.72
N TRP A 64 8.46 0.29 7.10
CA TRP A 64 9.38 -0.37 6.17
C TRP A 64 8.83 -1.71 5.66
N SER A 65 8.25 -2.52 6.55
CA SER A 65 7.71 -3.84 6.19
C SER A 65 6.52 -3.74 5.23
N TRP A 66 5.55 -2.88 5.56
CA TRP A 66 4.34 -2.71 4.75
C TRP A 66 4.60 -1.99 3.43
N SER A 67 5.52 -1.00 3.41
CA SER A 67 5.95 -0.36 2.17
C SER A 67 6.64 -1.34 1.22
N GLY A 68 7.45 -2.26 1.73
CA GLY A 68 8.06 -3.33 0.91
C GLY A 68 7.02 -4.24 0.25
N LEU A 69 5.94 -4.60 0.97
CA LEU A 69 4.83 -5.35 0.41
C LEU A 69 4.06 -4.55 -0.65
N ALA A 70 3.81 -3.25 -0.40
CA ALA A 70 3.17 -2.37 -1.39
C ALA A 70 4.00 -2.28 -2.68
N ILE A 71 5.32 -2.10 -2.56
CA ILE A 71 6.24 -2.06 -3.71
C ILE A 71 6.15 -3.36 -4.51
N ARG A 72 6.24 -4.52 -3.84
CA ARG A 72 6.12 -5.83 -4.53
C ARG A 72 4.76 -6.00 -5.20
N MET A 73 3.67 -5.61 -4.54
CA MET A 73 2.32 -5.68 -5.12
C MET A 73 2.18 -4.78 -6.35
N SER A 74 2.84 -3.62 -6.38
CA SER A 74 2.85 -2.74 -7.56
C SER A 74 3.53 -3.40 -8.78
N TYR A 75 4.61 -4.15 -8.55
CA TYR A 75 5.27 -4.94 -9.59
C TYR A 75 4.43 -6.12 -10.04
N ASP A 76 3.79 -6.84 -9.10
CA ASP A 76 2.91 -7.96 -9.40
C ASP A 76 1.71 -7.56 -10.26
N LEU A 77 1.20 -6.33 -10.08
CA LEU A 77 0.14 -5.73 -10.90
C LEU A 77 0.64 -5.21 -12.26
N GLY A 78 1.95 -5.10 -12.45
CA GLY A 78 2.56 -4.55 -13.65
C GLY A 78 2.44 -3.03 -13.76
N LEU A 79 2.27 -2.30 -12.66
CA LEU A 79 2.04 -0.85 -12.69
C LEU A 79 3.23 -0.01 -13.18
N HIS A 80 4.40 -0.63 -13.33
CA HIS A 80 5.59 -0.03 -13.95
C HIS A 80 5.48 0.10 -15.47
N LYS A 81 4.49 -0.57 -16.08
CA LYS A 81 4.19 -0.53 -17.51
C LYS A 81 2.97 0.34 -17.77
N CYS A 82 2.94 1.05 -18.89
CA CYS A 82 1.73 1.72 -19.35
C CYS A 82 0.66 0.66 -19.60
N SER A 83 -0.53 0.93 -19.08
CA SER A 83 -1.72 0.28 -19.60
C SER A 83 -1.92 0.80 -21.01
N ASP A 84 -2.01 -0.07 -22.02
CA ASP A 84 -2.27 0.26 -23.44
C ASP A 84 -3.68 0.89 -23.68
N GLY A 85 -4.23 1.63 -22.72
CA GLY A 85 -5.61 2.14 -22.73
C GLY A 85 -6.67 1.03 -22.62
N ILE A 86 -6.27 -0.21 -22.35
CA ILE A 86 -7.18 -1.35 -22.24
C ILE A 86 -7.78 -1.37 -20.83
N GLY A 87 -8.96 -0.80 -20.68
CA GLY A 87 -9.72 -0.83 -19.42
C GLY A 87 -10.74 0.30 -19.33
N ASP A 88 -11.57 0.24 -18.29
CA ASP A 88 -12.41 1.35 -17.91
C ASP A 88 -11.55 2.53 -17.42
N GLU A 89 -11.99 3.76 -17.69
CA GLU A 89 -11.24 5.00 -17.39
C GLU A 89 -10.91 5.09 -15.89
N GLU A 90 -11.84 4.65 -15.04
CA GLU A 90 -11.64 4.61 -13.59
C GLU A 90 -10.50 3.66 -13.20
N GLN A 91 -10.42 2.48 -13.81
CA GLN A 91 -9.37 1.50 -13.51
C GLN A 91 -8.00 2.00 -13.93
N ILE A 92 -7.91 2.69 -15.07
CA ILE A 92 -6.68 3.33 -15.54
C ILE A 92 -6.24 4.41 -14.54
N ALA A 93 -7.17 5.25 -14.10
CA ALA A 93 -6.90 6.29 -13.11
C ALA A 93 -6.47 5.71 -11.75
N GLN A 94 -7.09 4.62 -11.29
CA GLN A 94 -6.71 3.93 -10.06
C GLN A 94 -5.29 3.36 -10.14
N ARG A 95 -4.91 2.75 -11.28
CA ARG A 95 -3.56 2.24 -11.52
C ARG A 95 -2.51 3.36 -11.53
N ALA A 96 -2.81 4.48 -12.19
CA ALA A 96 -1.95 5.65 -12.22
C ALA A 96 -1.73 6.26 -10.82
N LYS A 97 -2.79 6.36 -10.02
CA LYS A 97 -2.70 6.78 -8.61
C LYS A 97 -1.88 5.80 -7.77
N GLY A 98 -2.08 4.50 -8.00
CA GLY A 98 -1.35 3.43 -7.31
C GLY A 98 0.15 3.51 -7.53
N VAL A 99 0.61 3.66 -8.77
CA VAL A 99 2.04 3.79 -9.08
C VAL A 99 2.64 5.06 -8.48
N LEU A 100 1.95 6.20 -8.61
CA LEU A 100 2.41 7.46 -8.03
C LEU A 100 2.56 7.35 -6.50
N ALA A 101 1.55 6.81 -5.82
CA ALA A 101 1.56 6.69 -4.37
C ALA A 101 2.70 5.79 -3.86
N VAL A 102 2.97 4.67 -4.54
CA VAL A 102 4.08 3.77 -4.19
C VAL A 102 5.43 4.43 -4.43
N VAL A 103 5.61 5.12 -5.56
CA VAL A 103 6.86 5.83 -5.86
C VAL A 103 7.11 6.93 -4.81
N CYS A 104 6.10 7.72 -4.47
CA CYS A 104 6.21 8.73 -3.42
C CYS A 104 6.62 8.11 -2.08
N LEU A 105 6.01 6.98 -1.68
CA LEU A 105 6.37 6.29 -0.44
C LEU A 105 7.82 5.75 -0.45
N ASP A 106 8.27 5.19 -1.57
CA ASP A 106 9.64 4.71 -1.72
C ASP A 106 10.66 5.85 -1.65
N ARG A 107 10.35 7.01 -2.25
CA ARG A 107 11.20 8.21 -2.17
C ARG A 107 11.21 8.80 -0.76
N PHE A 108 10.05 8.86 -0.10
CA PHE A 108 9.93 9.31 1.30
C PHE A 108 10.78 8.44 2.24
N THR A 109 10.67 7.12 2.12
CA THR A 109 11.49 6.21 2.95
C THR A 109 12.98 6.27 2.58
N SER A 110 13.31 6.57 1.32
CA SER A 110 14.70 6.75 0.88
C SER A 110 15.34 8.02 1.44
N CYS A 111 14.62 9.14 1.44
CA CYS A 111 15.16 10.38 2.00
C CYS A 111 15.31 10.32 3.53
N GLY A 112 14.43 9.59 4.24
CA GLY A 112 14.53 9.43 5.69
C GLY A 112 15.69 8.53 6.14
N THR A 113 16.03 7.49 5.36
CA THR A 113 17.03 6.47 5.75
C THR A 113 18.38 6.62 5.05
N GLY A 114 18.47 7.45 4.01
CA GLY A 114 19.66 7.58 3.17
C GLY A 114 19.90 6.39 2.23
N ARG A 115 18.97 5.42 2.18
CA ARG A 115 19.06 4.28 1.26
C ARG A 115 18.76 4.70 -0.18
N GLY A 116 19.30 3.95 -1.13
CA GLY A 116 18.88 4.04 -2.52
C GLY A 116 17.42 3.62 -2.68
N ALA A 117 16.70 4.30 -3.58
CA ALA A 117 15.30 4.04 -3.79
C ALA A 117 15.07 2.70 -4.51
N THR A 118 14.09 1.93 -4.02
CA THR A 118 13.83 0.56 -4.49
C THR A 118 13.29 0.54 -5.91
N ILE A 119 12.52 1.56 -6.30
CA ILE A 119 11.96 1.70 -7.65
C ILE A 119 12.82 2.68 -8.44
N PRO A 120 13.82 2.20 -9.20
CA PRO A 120 14.60 3.06 -10.10
C PRO A 120 13.69 3.67 -11.17
N MET A 121 13.89 4.97 -11.46
CA MET A 121 13.12 5.69 -12.48
C MET A 121 13.26 5.05 -13.88
N GLU A 122 14.36 4.36 -14.14
CA GLU A 122 14.63 3.68 -15.41
C GLU A 122 13.66 2.52 -15.70
N HIS A 123 13.10 1.90 -14.67
CA HIS A 123 12.19 0.76 -14.83
C HIS A 123 10.74 1.19 -15.07
N MET A 124 10.46 2.49 -15.07
CA MET A 124 9.15 3.05 -15.37
C MET A 124 9.09 3.52 -16.81
N GLU A 125 8.02 3.14 -17.49
CA GLU A 125 7.78 3.61 -18.85
C GLU A 125 7.70 5.14 -18.91
N HIS A 126 8.15 5.70 -20.04
CA HIS A 126 8.43 7.13 -20.17
C HIS A 126 7.20 8.01 -19.91
N GLU A 127 6.01 7.52 -20.26
CA GLU A 127 4.74 8.21 -20.06
C GLU A 127 4.34 8.28 -18.58
N ILE A 128 4.58 7.21 -17.81
CA ILE A 128 4.42 7.22 -16.34
C ILE A 128 5.42 8.17 -15.69
N ARG A 129 6.67 8.19 -16.16
CA ARG A 129 7.69 9.14 -15.68
C ARG A 129 7.28 10.59 -15.92
N SER A 130 6.67 10.90 -17.06
CA SER A 130 6.18 12.24 -17.37
C SER A 130 5.12 12.70 -16.35
N HIS A 131 4.18 11.84 -15.99
CA HIS A 131 3.17 12.15 -14.96
C HIS A 131 3.76 12.32 -13.56
N ILE A 132 4.80 11.56 -13.21
CA ILE A 132 5.49 11.71 -11.91
C ILE A 132 6.31 13.00 -11.86
N CYS A 133 6.98 13.37 -12.94
CA CYS A 133 7.82 14.58 -12.99
C CYS A 133 7.05 15.89 -13.18
N ALA A 134 5.75 15.82 -13.53
CA ALA A 134 4.89 16.98 -13.70
C ALA A 134 4.26 17.49 -12.38
N VAL A 135 4.43 16.75 -11.28
CA VAL A 135 4.02 17.10 -9.91
C VAL A 135 5.23 17.60 -9.14
#